data_AF-A0A383VJD7-F1
#
_entry.id   AF-A0A383VJD7-F1
#
_cell.length_a   1.000
_cell.length_b   1.000
_cell.length_c   1.000
_cell.angle_alpha   90.00
_cell.angle_beta   90.00
_cell.angle_gamma   90.00
#
_symmetry.space_group_name_H-M   'P 1'
#
loop_
_entity.id
_entity.type
_entity.pdbx_description
1 polymer ?
#
loop_
_entity_poly.entity_id
_entity_poly.type
_entity_poly.pdbx_seq_one_letter_code
_entity_poly.pdbx_strand_id
1 'polypeptide(L)'
;MFPGSAAAAGPAAAAAAAAAAGEPPGPLHADSATAEEPAYMFLSLALLLLLLLPQVNHLGPYTLTRLLEKKLVASKARVVNVVSVTHRITTIRDAKALFTDWKGGFYQHNKLANVYTAFELQRRLGARGLQAVAADPGAVRTNIYNNSPKLGRGFIKTMIDNCYAPPEDGAQAVIYAATCDWAADQRKRKDGSPLQPAEDLRYYARGVFTWPQLCNDWALGGKGIKKVKGDIWGASTVVLSFLDWPLRRLLGNGLMGRTKLCRPGSHAYDADMSAQVWEASAEFAGVPVQPLV
;
A
#
# COMPACT_ATOMS: atom_id res chain seq x y z
N MET A 1 -49.54 20.83 -26.69
CA MET A 1 -48.92 21.11 -27.99
C MET A 1 -47.42 21.08 -27.77
N PHE A 2 -46.79 19.94 -28.06
CA PHE A 2 -45.34 19.75 -28.02
C PHE A 2 -44.71 20.41 -29.26
N PRO A 3 -43.47 20.92 -29.13
CA PRO A 3 -42.32 20.14 -29.62
C PRO A 3 -41.21 20.17 -28.56
N GLY A 4 -40.27 19.23 -28.44
CA GLY A 4 -39.86 18.09 -29.24
C GLY A 4 -38.54 17.65 -28.61
N SER A 5 -38.53 16.45 -28.03
CA SER A 5 -37.40 15.84 -27.33
C SER A 5 -36.25 15.51 -28.29
N ALA A 6 -35.02 15.83 -27.91
CA ALA A 6 -33.83 15.11 -28.41
C ALA A 6 -32.73 15.10 -27.33
N ALA A 7 -32.52 13.92 -26.76
CA ALA A 7 -31.39 13.57 -25.92
C ALA A 7 -30.10 13.58 -26.76
N ALA A 8 -29.06 14.28 -26.30
CA ALA A 8 -27.71 14.15 -26.84
C ALA A 8 -26.93 13.17 -25.97
N ALA A 9 -26.66 11.99 -26.55
CA ALA A 9 -25.77 10.97 -26.03
C ALA A 9 -24.32 11.47 -25.90
N GLY A 10 -23.60 10.93 -24.93
CA GLY A 10 -22.24 11.34 -24.54
C GLY A 10 -21.12 11.06 -25.56
N PRO A 11 -19.88 11.47 -25.25
CA PRO A 11 -18.72 11.47 -26.15
C PRO A 11 -18.07 10.08 -26.34
N ALA A 12 -18.85 9.00 -26.31
CA ALA A 12 -18.35 7.63 -26.48
C ALA A 12 -18.57 7.05 -27.88
N ALA A 13 -19.19 7.80 -28.82
CA ALA A 13 -19.56 7.30 -30.15
C ALA A 13 -18.73 7.86 -31.32
N ALA A 14 -17.75 8.75 -31.06
CA ALA A 14 -16.97 9.40 -32.12
C ALA A 14 -15.70 8.62 -32.54
N ALA A 15 -15.38 7.49 -31.90
CA ALA A 15 -14.18 6.70 -32.20
C ALA A 15 -14.43 5.46 -33.08
N ALA A 16 -15.67 5.21 -33.53
CA ALA A 16 -16.05 3.96 -34.21
C ALA A 16 -16.46 4.12 -35.69
N ALA A 17 -16.25 5.30 -36.31
CA ALA A 17 -16.73 5.59 -37.66
C ALA A 17 -15.64 6.05 -38.64
N ALA A 18 -14.42 5.50 -38.53
CA ALA A 18 -13.33 5.72 -39.51
C ALA A 18 -12.73 4.39 -40.02
N ALA A 19 -13.56 3.34 -40.11
CA ALA A 19 -13.12 1.99 -40.51
C ALA A 19 -13.75 1.47 -41.82
N ALA A 20 -14.27 2.35 -42.68
CA ALA A 20 -14.91 1.91 -43.93
C ALA A 20 -14.69 2.90 -45.09
N ALA A 21 -13.46 2.93 -45.62
CA ALA A 21 -13.18 3.39 -46.99
C ALA A 21 -11.89 2.68 -47.43
N GLY A 22 -12.01 1.81 -48.43
CA GLY A 22 -10.94 0.93 -48.88
C GLY A 22 -10.05 1.54 -49.96
N GLU A 23 -8.75 1.25 -49.87
CA GLU A 23 -7.84 1.08 -51.00
C GLU A 23 -7.01 -0.20 -50.75
N PRO A 24 -6.68 -0.99 -51.79
CA PRO A 24 -5.89 -2.21 -51.63
C PRO A 24 -4.43 -1.88 -51.32
N PRO A 25 -3.78 -2.57 -50.36
CA PRO A 25 -2.37 -2.32 -50.06
C PRO A 25 -1.50 -2.83 -51.21
N GLY A 26 -0.69 -1.93 -51.77
CA GLY A 26 0.46 -2.28 -52.61
C GLY A 26 1.48 -3.13 -51.83
N PRO A 27 2.44 -3.77 -52.53
CA PRO A 27 3.33 -4.75 -51.92
C PRO A 27 4.13 -4.11 -50.77
N LEU A 28 3.92 -4.65 -49.57
CA LEU A 28 4.67 -4.33 -48.37
C LEU A 28 6.16 -4.59 -48.62
N HIS A 29 6.93 -3.53 -48.81
CA HIS A 29 8.36 -3.55 -48.58
C HIS A 29 8.58 -3.93 -47.12
N ALA A 30 9.22 -5.07 -46.90
CA ALA A 30 9.65 -5.56 -45.60
C ALA A 30 10.83 -4.70 -45.11
N ASP A 31 10.55 -3.45 -44.72
CA ASP A 31 11.52 -2.60 -44.05
C ASP A 31 11.46 -2.88 -42.54
N SER A 32 12.49 -3.59 -42.08
CA SER A 32 12.99 -3.65 -40.72
C SER A 32 11.94 -3.57 -39.60
N ALA A 33 11.47 -4.75 -39.14
CA ALA A 33 11.08 -4.91 -37.73
C ALA A 33 12.33 -4.66 -36.87
N THR A 34 12.59 -3.39 -36.60
CA THR A 34 13.70 -2.94 -35.75
C THR A 34 13.48 -3.52 -34.37
N ALA A 35 14.58 -3.89 -33.70
CA ALA A 35 14.58 -4.47 -32.35
C ALA A 35 13.95 -3.56 -31.26
N GLU A 36 13.37 -2.42 -31.63
CA GLU A 36 12.74 -1.45 -30.74
C GLU A 36 11.26 -1.77 -30.45
N GLU A 37 10.50 -2.33 -31.40
CA GLU A 37 9.06 -2.62 -31.18
C GLU A 37 8.78 -3.58 -30.00
N PRO A 38 9.54 -4.67 -29.81
CA PRO A 38 9.36 -5.53 -28.65
C PRO A 38 9.65 -4.77 -27.36
N ALA A 39 10.69 -3.93 -27.35
CA ALA A 39 11.07 -3.15 -26.17
C ALA A 39 10.00 -2.12 -25.79
N TYR A 40 9.38 -1.44 -26.76
CA TYR A 40 8.25 -0.54 -26.53
C TYR A 40 7.01 -1.27 -26.01
N MET A 41 6.70 -2.45 -26.56
CA MET A 41 5.58 -3.28 -26.08
C MET A 41 5.80 -3.78 -24.65
N PHE A 42 7.01 -4.25 -24.33
CA PHE A 42 7.37 -4.66 -22.97
C PHE A 42 7.34 -3.49 -21.97
N LEU A 43 7.82 -2.31 -22.38
CA LEU A 43 7.79 -1.11 -21.53
C LEU A 43 6.35 -0.63 -21.30
N SER A 44 5.51 -0.60 -22.34
CA SER A 44 4.09 -0.23 -22.26
C SER A 44 3.32 -1.16 -21.31
N LEU A 45 3.50 -2.48 -21.45
CA LEU A 45 2.86 -3.46 -20.58
C LEU A 45 3.34 -3.35 -19.12
N ALA A 46 4.64 -3.10 -18.90
CA ALA A 46 5.18 -2.90 -17.57
C ALA A 46 4.63 -1.63 -16.90
N LEU A 47 4.48 -0.53 -17.65
CA LEU A 47 3.88 0.71 -17.16
C LEU A 47 2.39 0.51 -16.81
N LEU A 48 1.65 -0.22 -17.64
CA LEU A 48 0.25 -0.54 -17.40
C LEU A 48 0.06 -1.43 -16.15
N LEU A 49 0.94 -2.41 -15.95
CA LEU A 49 0.94 -3.25 -14.74
C LEU A 49 1.26 -2.45 -13.48
N LEU A 50 2.15 -1.45 -13.57
CA LEU A 50 2.45 -0.56 -12.44
C LEU A 50 1.24 0.31 -12.09
N LEU A 51 0.47 0.79 -13.07
CA LEU A 51 -0.78 1.52 -12.83
C LEU A 51 -1.92 0.64 -12.28
N LEU A 52 -1.86 -0.68 -12.48
CA LEU A 52 -2.81 -1.63 -11.90
C LEU A 52 -2.55 -1.90 -10.41
N LEU A 53 -1.28 -1.86 -10.00
CA LEU A 53 -0.89 -2.14 -8.61
C LEU A 53 -1.57 -1.24 -7.55
N PRO A 54 -1.67 0.10 -7.72
CA PRO A 54 -2.37 0.97 -6.77
C PRO A 54 -3.88 0.73 -6.79
N GLN A 55 -4.45 0.32 -7.94
CA GLN A 55 -5.88 -0.03 -8.01
C GLN A 55 -6.19 -1.24 -7.12
N VAL A 56 -5.40 -2.31 -7.21
CA VAL A 56 -5.64 -3.55 -6.45
C VAL A 56 -5.20 -3.42 -4.99
N ASN A 57 -4.03 -2.83 -4.73
CA ASN A 57 -3.45 -2.83 -3.38
C ASN A 57 -3.99 -1.72 -2.47
N HIS A 58 -4.54 -0.65 -3.05
CA HIS A 58 -4.96 0.52 -2.32
C HIS A 58 -6.40 0.94 -2.65
N LEU A 59 -6.70 1.28 -3.92
CA LEU A 59 -7.99 1.86 -4.29
C LEU A 59 -9.17 0.91 -4.06
N GLY A 60 -9.01 -0.38 -4.36
CA GLY A 60 -10.03 -1.40 -4.12
C GLY A 60 -10.40 -1.53 -2.63
N PRO A 61 -9.45 -1.83 -1.73
CA PRO A 61 -9.69 -1.88 -0.29
C PRO A 61 -10.20 -0.55 0.29
N TYR A 62 -9.68 0.58 -0.17
CA TYR A 62 -10.17 1.90 0.19
C TYR A 62 -11.65 2.03 -0.17
N THR A 63 -12.01 1.81 -1.44
CA THR A 63 -13.39 1.94 -1.94
C THR A 63 -14.35 1.01 -1.18
N LEU A 64 -13.96 -0.24 -0.95
CA LEU A 64 -14.76 -1.18 -0.16
C LEU A 64 -15.03 -0.66 1.24
N THR A 65 -13.99 -0.14 1.92
CA THR A 65 -14.13 0.44 3.25
C THR A 65 -15.07 1.63 3.24
N ARG A 66 -14.91 2.53 2.27
CA ARG A 66 -15.74 3.74 2.07
C ARG A 66 -17.21 3.40 1.84
N LEU A 67 -17.52 2.37 1.06
CA LEU A 67 -18.90 1.92 0.82
C LEU A 67 -19.55 1.29 2.07
N LEU A 68 -18.75 0.74 2.98
CA LEU A 68 -19.23 0.08 4.20
C LEU A 68 -19.25 0.99 5.44
N GLU A 69 -18.83 2.24 5.34
CA GLU A 69 -18.59 3.13 6.49
C GLU A 69 -19.76 3.25 7.45
N LYS A 70 -20.98 3.47 6.93
CA LYS A 70 -22.18 3.56 7.76
C LYS A 70 -22.34 2.32 8.65
N LYS A 71 -22.12 1.13 8.09
CA LYS A 71 -22.20 -0.13 8.83
C LYS A 71 -21.05 -0.30 9.80
N LEU A 72 -19.82 0.03 9.39
CA LEU A 72 -18.62 -0.07 10.23
C LEU A 72 -18.70 0.83 11.47
N VAL A 73 -19.19 2.06 11.29
CA VAL A 73 -19.40 3.00 12.40
C VAL A 73 -20.52 2.52 13.32
N ALA A 74 -21.67 2.11 12.76
CA ALA A 74 -22.81 1.64 13.55
C ALA A 74 -22.46 0.42 14.43
N SER A 75 -21.59 -0.47 13.95
CA SER A 75 -21.13 -1.63 14.70
C SER A 75 -19.89 -1.40 15.56
N LYS A 76 -19.35 -0.17 15.60
CA LYS A 76 -18.06 0.15 16.25
C LYS A 76 -16.93 -0.81 15.83
N ALA A 77 -16.89 -1.10 14.52
CA ALA A 77 -15.99 -2.10 13.95
C ALA A 77 -14.51 -1.69 14.04
N ARG A 78 -13.64 -2.71 13.90
CA ARG A 78 -12.21 -2.52 13.69
C ARG A 78 -11.83 -2.81 12.24
N VAL A 79 -11.18 -1.84 11.59
CA VAL A 79 -10.63 -1.95 10.24
C VAL A 79 -9.11 -2.13 10.33
N VAL A 80 -8.60 -3.23 9.78
CA VAL A 80 -7.18 -3.57 9.80
C VAL A 80 -6.63 -3.50 8.38
N ASN A 81 -5.78 -2.50 8.11
CA ASN A 81 -5.11 -2.35 6.83
C ASN A 81 -3.80 -3.13 6.83
N VAL A 82 -3.66 -4.08 5.89
CA VAL A 82 -2.42 -4.85 5.73
C VAL A 82 -1.36 -4.01 5.01
N VAL A 83 -0.33 -3.64 5.75
CA VAL A 83 0.78 -2.79 5.30
C VAL A 83 2.07 -3.61 5.21
N SER A 84 3.22 -2.94 5.13
CA SER A 84 4.54 -3.58 5.07
C SER A 84 5.60 -2.60 5.53
N VAL A 85 6.69 -3.11 6.12
CA VAL A 85 7.90 -2.34 6.46
C VAL A 85 8.43 -1.51 5.29
N THR A 86 8.16 -1.92 4.05
CA THR A 86 8.51 -1.21 2.83
C THR A 86 7.91 0.20 2.71
N HIS A 87 6.87 0.53 3.49
CA HIS A 87 6.40 1.92 3.60
C HIS A 87 7.49 2.87 4.13
N ARG A 88 8.47 2.35 4.88
CA ARG A 88 9.50 3.16 5.55
C ARG A 88 10.54 3.74 4.60
N ILE A 89 10.76 3.11 3.44
CA ILE A 89 11.80 3.46 2.47
C ILE A 89 11.29 4.34 1.33
N THR A 90 10.10 4.90 1.47
CA THR A 90 9.53 5.77 0.43
C THR A 90 8.75 6.95 1.03
N THR A 91 8.55 7.97 0.21
CA THR A 91 7.69 9.13 0.47
C THR A 91 6.81 9.38 -0.73
N ILE A 92 5.53 9.64 -0.50
CA ILE A 92 4.65 10.18 -1.53
C ILE A 92 4.82 11.69 -1.51
N ARG A 93 5.12 12.28 -2.67
CA ARG A 93 5.26 13.75 -2.84
C ARG A 93 4.07 14.37 -3.56
N ASP A 94 3.35 13.55 -4.31
CA ASP A 94 2.16 13.92 -5.05
C ASP A 94 1.16 12.76 -4.92
N ALA A 95 0.03 13.04 -4.29
CA ALA A 95 -1.02 12.07 -4.06
C ALA A 95 -1.69 11.59 -5.36
N LYS A 96 -1.84 12.46 -6.37
CA LYS A 96 -2.44 12.10 -7.67
C LYS A 96 -1.48 11.25 -8.50
N ALA A 97 -0.18 11.48 -8.36
CA ALA A 97 0.85 10.65 -9.01
C ALA A 97 0.78 9.18 -8.57
N LEU A 98 0.19 8.88 -7.40
CA LEU A 98 -0.04 7.48 -6.95
C LEU A 98 -0.85 6.66 -7.96
N PHE A 99 -1.77 7.31 -8.67
CA PHE A 99 -2.72 6.67 -9.60
C PHE A 99 -2.43 6.96 -11.07
N THR A 100 -1.56 7.93 -11.36
CA THR A 100 -1.32 8.44 -12.72
C THR A 100 0.11 8.27 -13.19
N ASP A 101 1.08 8.14 -12.29
CA ASP A 101 2.49 7.90 -12.61
C ASP A 101 2.84 6.42 -12.35
N TRP A 102 3.61 5.82 -13.26
CA TRP A 102 4.18 4.48 -13.09
C TRP A 102 5.03 4.37 -11.83
N LYS A 103 5.67 5.48 -11.39
CA LYS A 103 6.38 5.53 -10.11
C LYS A 103 5.43 5.42 -8.93
N GLY A 104 4.22 5.97 -9.03
CA GLY A 104 3.14 5.75 -8.06
C GLY A 104 2.80 4.27 -7.90
N GLY A 105 2.93 3.50 -8.99
CA GLY A 105 2.73 2.07 -9.03
C GLY A 105 3.71 1.19 -8.25
N PHE A 106 4.75 1.75 -7.63
CA PHE A 106 5.67 0.95 -6.81
C PHE A 106 5.01 0.45 -5.53
N TYR A 107 5.23 -0.82 -5.22
CA TYR A 107 4.67 -1.49 -4.04
C TYR A 107 4.86 -0.72 -2.72
N GLN A 108 6.02 -0.08 -2.54
CA GLN A 108 6.33 0.73 -1.36
C GLN A 108 5.37 1.91 -1.19
N HIS A 109 5.01 2.61 -2.28
CA HIS A 109 4.08 3.74 -2.25
C HIS A 109 2.68 3.26 -1.84
N ASN A 110 2.22 2.14 -2.41
CA ASN A 110 0.91 1.57 -2.07
C ASN A 110 0.84 1.17 -0.60
N LYS A 111 1.94 0.61 -0.06
CA LYS A 111 2.01 0.25 1.37
C LYS A 111 2.06 1.48 2.28
N LEU A 112 2.67 2.59 1.85
CA LEU A 112 2.58 3.86 2.56
C LEU A 112 1.17 4.47 2.48
N ALA A 113 0.54 4.45 1.31
CA ALA A 113 -0.83 4.92 1.12
C ALA A 113 -1.84 4.15 2.01
N ASN A 114 -1.63 2.84 2.20
CA ASN A 114 -2.44 2.04 3.12
C ASN A 114 -2.27 2.44 4.60
N VAL A 115 -1.07 2.88 5.01
CA VAL A 115 -0.85 3.46 6.34
C VAL A 115 -1.59 4.79 6.46
N TYR A 116 -1.46 5.68 5.47
CA TYR A 116 -2.19 6.95 5.44
C TYR A 116 -3.71 6.76 5.51
N THR A 117 -4.25 5.80 4.76
CA THR A 117 -5.69 5.48 4.83
C THR A 117 -6.11 4.97 6.20
N ALA A 118 -5.32 4.10 6.84
CA ALA A 118 -5.65 3.64 8.18
C ALA A 118 -5.70 4.80 9.18
N PHE A 119 -4.76 5.74 9.06
CA PHE A 119 -4.67 6.89 9.95
C PHE A 119 -5.74 7.94 9.67
N GLU A 120 -6.06 8.24 8.41
CA GLU A 120 -7.19 9.12 8.07
C GLU A 120 -8.51 8.54 8.53
N LEU A 121 -8.71 7.23 8.37
CA LEU A 121 -9.92 6.57 8.84
C LEU A 121 -10.05 6.70 10.36
N GLN A 122 -8.95 6.55 11.10
CA GLN A 122 -8.92 6.77 12.56
C GLN A 122 -9.16 8.24 12.93
N ARG A 123 -8.51 9.19 12.24
CA ARG A 123 -8.70 10.63 12.47
C ARG A 123 -10.15 11.05 12.28
N ARG A 124 -10.78 10.57 11.21
CA ARG A 124 -12.12 11.00 10.79
C ARG A 124 -13.23 10.27 11.53
N LEU A 125 -13.07 8.98 11.82
CA LEU A 125 -14.14 8.12 12.34
C LEU A 125 -13.88 7.58 13.76
N GLY A 126 -12.68 7.80 14.32
CA GLY A 126 -12.32 7.35 15.67
C GLY A 126 -13.26 7.89 16.75
N ALA A 127 -13.64 9.16 16.66
CA ALA A 127 -14.59 9.78 17.59
C ALA A 127 -16.00 9.17 17.51
N ARG A 128 -16.32 8.46 16.43
CA ARG A 128 -17.59 7.76 16.23
C ARG A 128 -17.54 6.29 16.67
N GLY A 129 -16.46 5.87 17.31
CA GLY A 129 -16.29 4.52 17.84
C GLY A 129 -15.72 3.50 16.86
N LEU A 130 -15.38 3.91 15.63
CA LEU A 130 -14.62 3.07 14.70
C LEU A 130 -13.16 3.01 15.13
N GLN A 131 -12.51 1.86 14.94
CA GLN A 131 -11.09 1.67 15.22
C GLN A 131 -10.36 1.31 13.92
N ALA A 132 -9.41 2.13 13.48
CA ALA A 132 -8.65 1.86 12.25
C ALA A 132 -7.15 1.74 12.56
N VAL A 133 -6.53 0.68 12.03
CA VAL A 133 -5.13 0.35 12.33
C VAL A 133 -4.38 -0.16 11.11
N ALA A 134 -3.08 0.01 11.13
CA ALA A 134 -2.16 -0.59 10.17
C ALA A 134 -1.47 -1.82 10.78
N ALA A 135 -1.41 -2.93 10.07
CA ALA A 135 -0.74 -4.15 10.53
C ALA A 135 0.25 -4.68 9.48
N ASP A 136 1.50 -4.84 9.90
CA ASP A 136 2.60 -5.39 9.11
C ASP A 136 2.82 -6.87 9.49
N PRO A 137 2.54 -7.80 8.57
CA PRO A 137 2.70 -9.23 8.83
C PRO A 137 4.17 -9.69 8.88
N GLY A 138 5.12 -8.81 8.52
CA GLY A 138 6.52 -9.14 8.41
C GLY A 138 6.87 -9.88 7.10
N ALA A 139 7.99 -10.59 7.10
CA ALA A 139 8.50 -11.31 5.95
C ALA A 139 7.83 -12.69 5.86
N VAL A 140 6.77 -12.79 5.06
CA VAL A 140 5.92 -13.99 4.95
C VAL A 140 6.06 -14.62 3.57
N ARG A 141 6.28 -15.94 3.54
CA ARG A 141 6.32 -16.78 2.33
C ARG A 141 4.91 -16.99 1.82
N THR A 142 4.49 -16.15 0.89
CA THR A 142 3.20 -16.24 0.19
C THR A 142 3.41 -16.31 -1.33
N ASN A 143 2.34 -16.55 -2.07
CA ASN A 143 2.40 -16.66 -3.53
C ASN A 143 2.71 -15.33 -4.26
N ILE A 144 2.80 -14.20 -3.54
CA ILE A 144 3.05 -12.87 -4.13
C ILE A 144 4.40 -12.78 -4.86
N TYR A 145 5.36 -13.66 -4.53
CA TYR A 145 6.69 -13.67 -5.14
C TYR A 145 6.76 -14.52 -6.41
N ASN A 146 5.84 -15.49 -6.58
CA ASN A 146 5.96 -16.54 -7.59
C ASN A 146 5.94 -16.00 -9.02
N ASN A 147 5.16 -14.94 -9.26
CA ASN A 147 5.04 -14.30 -10.57
C ASN A 147 6.02 -13.14 -10.77
N SER A 148 6.97 -12.94 -9.86
CA SER A 148 7.99 -11.91 -10.01
C SER A 148 9.17 -12.44 -10.84
N PRO A 149 9.59 -11.75 -11.91
CA PRO A 149 10.74 -12.16 -12.71
C PRO A 149 12.04 -12.31 -11.92
N LYS A 150 12.19 -11.52 -10.83
CA LYS A 150 13.37 -11.46 -9.96
C LYS A 150 13.21 -12.25 -8.65
N LEU A 151 12.04 -12.21 -8.02
CA LEU A 151 11.81 -12.86 -6.72
C LEU A 151 11.24 -14.28 -6.84
N GLY A 152 10.72 -14.66 -8.00
CA GLY A 152 10.07 -15.95 -8.23
C GLY A 152 11.00 -17.06 -8.70
N ARG A 153 12.29 -16.78 -8.94
CA ARG A 153 13.24 -17.74 -9.53
C ARG A 153 14.62 -17.70 -8.88
N GLY A 154 15.39 -18.78 -9.05
CA GLY A 154 16.80 -18.88 -8.67
C GLY A 154 17.06 -18.79 -7.16
N PHE A 155 18.27 -18.35 -6.80
CA PHE A 155 18.74 -18.29 -5.42
C PHE A 155 17.85 -17.43 -4.50
N ILE A 156 17.30 -16.32 -5.02
CA ILE A 156 16.42 -15.44 -4.23
C ILE A 156 15.13 -16.15 -3.83
N LYS A 157 14.53 -16.94 -4.73
CA LYS A 157 13.34 -17.74 -4.42
C LYS A 157 13.63 -18.78 -3.35
N THR A 158 14.78 -19.47 -3.45
CA THR A 158 15.23 -20.42 -2.41
C THR A 158 15.42 -19.74 -1.05
N MET A 159 15.98 -18.53 -1.03
CA MET A 159 16.10 -17.74 0.20
C MET A 159 14.73 -17.38 0.76
N ILE A 160 13.79 -16.88 -0.05
CA ILE A 160 12.42 -16.59 0.40
C ILE A 160 11.76 -17.86 0.95
N ASP A 161 11.91 -18.98 0.25
CA ASP A 161 11.27 -20.24 0.62
C ASP A 161 11.75 -20.77 1.97
N ASN A 162 13.03 -20.60 2.30
CA ASN A 162 13.61 -21.12 3.52
C ASN A 162 13.63 -20.11 4.69
N CYS A 163 13.70 -18.82 4.38
CA CYS A 163 13.94 -17.77 5.36
C CYS A 163 12.74 -16.86 5.63
N TYR A 164 11.64 -16.96 4.89
CA TYR A 164 10.42 -16.21 5.24
C TYR A 164 9.47 -17.08 6.06
N ALA A 165 8.73 -16.42 6.95
CA ALA A 165 7.79 -17.06 7.86
C ALA A 165 6.59 -17.65 7.09
N PRO A 166 5.97 -18.73 7.58
CA PRO A 166 4.79 -19.30 6.94
C PRO A 166 3.56 -18.37 7.11
N PRO A 167 2.54 -18.47 6.25
CA PRO A 167 1.36 -17.60 6.28
C PRO A 167 0.65 -17.54 7.64
N GLU A 168 0.62 -18.64 8.38
CA GLU A 168 -0.03 -18.75 9.69
C GLU A 168 0.66 -17.87 10.74
N ASP A 169 1.98 -17.68 10.61
CA ASP A 169 2.74 -16.76 11.47
C ASP A 169 2.47 -15.30 11.10
N GLY A 170 2.42 -14.99 9.80
CA GLY A 170 2.06 -13.65 9.31
C GLY A 170 0.65 -13.21 9.71
N ALA A 171 -0.31 -14.14 9.70
CA ALA A 171 -1.69 -13.90 10.08
C ALA A 171 -1.83 -13.40 11.53
N GLN A 172 -0.89 -13.78 12.42
CA GLN A 172 -0.90 -13.34 13.82
C GLN A 172 -0.84 -11.82 13.97
N ALA A 173 -0.20 -11.09 13.05
CA ALA A 173 -0.17 -9.63 13.11
C ALA A 173 -1.57 -9.03 12.87
N VAL A 174 -2.28 -9.58 11.89
CA VAL A 174 -3.64 -9.15 11.53
C VAL A 174 -4.64 -9.55 12.61
N ILE A 175 -4.57 -10.80 13.09
CA ILE A 175 -5.42 -11.30 14.18
C ILE A 175 -5.22 -10.46 15.44
N TYR A 176 -3.97 -10.26 15.86
CA TYR A 176 -3.68 -9.44 17.03
C TYR A 176 -4.22 -8.02 16.87
N ALA A 177 -3.98 -7.37 15.73
CA ALA A 177 -4.53 -6.04 15.46
C ALA A 177 -6.06 -6.03 15.49
N ALA A 178 -6.72 -7.08 15.00
CA ALA A 178 -8.17 -7.22 15.00
C ALA A 178 -8.77 -7.47 16.39
N THR A 179 -8.08 -8.20 17.26
CA THR A 179 -8.65 -8.71 18.53
C THR A 179 -8.03 -8.12 19.79
N CYS A 180 -6.96 -7.32 19.70
CA CYS A 180 -6.33 -6.74 20.89
C CYS A 180 -7.32 -5.85 21.66
N ASP A 181 -7.17 -5.81 22.98
CA ASP A 181 -7.88 -4.85 23.82
C ASP A 181 -7.39 -3.44 23.47
N TRP A 182 -8.28 -2.65 22.87
CA TRP A 182 -7.95 -1.30 22.42
C TRP A 182 -7.50 -0.42 23.59
N ALA A 183 -8.19 -0.48 24.74
CA ALA A 183 -7.91 0.40 25.85
C ALA A 183 -6.58 0.05 26.55
N ALA A 184 -6.29 -1.25 26.67
CA ALA A 184 -5.07 -1.74 27.30
C ALA A 184 -3.82 -1.48 26.43
N ASP A 185 -3.97 -1.59 25.11
CA ASP A 185 -2.86 -1.51 24.16
C ASP A 185 -2.68 -0.10 23.55
N GLN A 186 -3.17 0.94 24.23
CA GLN A 186 -3.01 2.32 23.78
C GLN A 186 -1.62 2.89 24.09
N ARG A 187 -1.16 3.81 23.25
CA ARG A 187 0.02 4.62 23.61
C ARG A 187 -0.32 5.57 24.74
N LYS A 188 0.65 5.79 25.62
CA LYS A 188 0.54 6.81 26.67
C LYS A 188 1.23 8.08 26.21
N ARG A 189 0.57 9.23 26.36
CA ARG A 189 1.24 10.53 26.26
C ARG A 189 2.28 10.66 27.38
N LYS A 190 3.31 11.47 27.16
CA LYS A 190 4.36 11.72 28.17
C LYS A 190 3.81 12.38 29.44
N ASP A 191 2.75 13.16 29.29
CA ASP A 191 2.05 13.87 30.38
C ASP A 191 0.99 12.98 31.08
N GLY A 192 0.78 11.75 30.64
CA GLY A 192 -0.22 10.83 31.19
C GLY A 192 -1.67 11.13 30.79
N SER A 193 -1.93 12.17 30.01
CA SER A 193 -3.28 12.49 29.53
C SER A 193 -3.77 11.47 28.49
N PRO A 194 -5.09 11.21 28.41
CA PRO A 194 -5.64 10.28 27.42
C PRO A 194 -5.44 10.83 26.01
N LEU A 195 -5.14 9.95 25.05
CA LEU A 195 -5.08 10.33 23.65
C LEU A 195 -6.49 10.59 23.13
N GLN A 196 -6.65 11.65 22.32
CA GLN A 196 -7.88 11.82 21.56
C GLN A 196 -7.98 10.69 20.51
N PRO A 197 -9.20 10.24 20.15
CA PRO A 197 -9.35 9.16 19.17
C PRO A 197 -8.62 9.43 17.85
N ALA A 198 -8.57 10.69 17.40
CA ALA A 198 -7.89 11.08 16.18
C ALA A 198 -6.34 11.03 16.28
N GLU A 199 -5.80 11.03 17.49
CA GLU A 199 -4.35 10.96 17.76
C GLU A 199 -3.87 9.54 18.05
N ASP A 200 -4.80 8.63 18.39
CA ASP A 200 -4.53 7.22 18.66
C ASP A 200 -4.36 6.41 17.36
N LEU A 201 -3.39 6.84 16.56
CA LEU A 201 -2.98 6.18 15.33
C LEU A 201 -2.18 4.93 15.70
N ARG A 202 -2.50 3.74 15.18
CA ARG A 202 -1.81 2.50 15.60
C ARG A 202 -1.22 1.74 14.42
N TYR A 203 0.03 1.32 14.61
CA TYR A 203 0.79 0.49 13.67
C TYR A 203 1.33 -0.73 14.41
N TYR A 204 0.93 -1.91 13.98
CA TYR A 204 1.35 -3.19 14.52
C TYR A 204 2.37 -3.82 13.60
N ALA A 205 3.44 -4.37 14.17
CA ALA A 205 4.39 -5.20 13.44
C ALA A 205 4.70 -6.47 14.23
N ARG A 206 5.36 -7.40 13.57
CA ARG A 206 5.80 -8.68 14.13
C ARG A 206 7.28 -8.89 13.84
N GLY A 207 7.95 -9.70 14.65
CA GLY A 207 9.34 -10.05 14.37
C GLY A 207 10.33 -8.95 14.73
N VAL A 208 11.48 -8.98 14.07
CA VAL A 208 12.50 -7.94 14.10
C VAL A 208 11.97 -6.56 13.68
N PHE A 209 10.84 -6.52 12.95
CA PHE A 209 10.17 -5.29 12.56
C PHE A 209 9.49 -4.54 13.72
N THR A 210 9.42 -5.16 14.90
CA THR A 210 9.00 -4.50 16.14
C THR A 210 10.12 -3.72 16.83
N TRP A 211 11.38 -3.90 16.42
CA TRP A 211 12.52 -3.31 17.11
C TRP A 211 12.55 -1.79 16.91
N PRO A 212 12.54 -0.97 17.98
CA PRO A 212 12.60 0.49 17.90
C PRO A 212 13.61 1.06 16.90
N GLN A 213 14.80 0.47 16.79
CA GLN A 213 15.86 0.90 15.86
C GLN A 213 15.45 0.70 14.40
N LEU A 214 14.79 -0.42 14.07
CA LEU A 214 14.21 -0.63 12.75
C LEU A 214 12.90 0.17 12.56
N CYS A 215 12.38 0.75 13.64
CA CYS A 215 11.20 1.60 13.60
C CYS A 215 11.50 3.10 13.44
N ASN A 216 12.78 3.51 13.36
CA ASN A 216 13.20 4.90 13.20
C ASN A 216 13.52 5.28 11.75
N ASP A 217 13.40 6.57 11.43
CA ASP A 217 13.16 7.11 10.07
C ASP A 217 14.42 7.41 9.26
N TRP A 218 15.51 6.72 9.56
CA TRP A 218 16.81 7.01 8.94
C TRP A 218 16.87 6.71 7.44
N ALA A 219 15.80 6.15 6.87
CA ALA A 219 15.66 5.70 5.51
C ALA A 219 15.35 6.80 4.47
N LEU A 220 14.92 7.99 4.89
CA LEU A 220 14.38 8.98 3.96
C LEU A 220 15.35 10.11 3.59
N GLY A 221 15.70 10.13 2.31
CA GLY A 221 15.58 11.35 1.50
C GLY A 221 16.47 12.54 1.86
N GLY A 222 17.73 12.33 2.21
CA GLY A 222 18.71 13.42 2.23
C GLY A 222 19.63 13.43 1.00
N LYS A 223 20.44 14.48 0.85
CA LYS A 223 21.57 14.51 -0.11
C LYS A 223 22.86 14.07 0.61
N GLY A 224 23.81 13.52 -0.13
CA GLY A 224 25.11 13.08 0.42
C GLY A 224 24.98 11.94 1.45
N ILE A 225 25.59 12.11 2.62
CA ILE A 225 25.68 11.10 3.70
C ILE A 225 24.30 10.56 4.13
N LYS A 226 23.26 11.41 4.12
CA LYS A 226 21.90 11.00 4.51
C LYS A 226 21.27 10.02 3.51
N LYS A 227 21.56 10.14 2.20
CA LYS A 227 21.12 9.18 1.19
C LYS A 227 21.78 7.82 1.40
N VAL A 228 23.11 7.82 1.56
CA VAL A 228 23.90 6.61 1.80
C VAL A 228 23.43 5.87 3.05
N LYS A 229 23.15 6.61 4.14
CA LYS A 229 22.57 6.03 5.36
C LYS A 229 21.20 5.38 5.11
N GLY A 230 20.35 6.00 4.29
CA GLY A 230 19.05 5.45 3.93
C GLY A 230 19.15 4.19 3.07
N ASP A 231 20.05 4.19 2.08
CA ASP A 231 20.32 3.03 1.23
C ASP A 231 20.88 1.85 2.05
N ILE A 232 21.81 2.13 2.99
CA ILE A 232 22.34 1.14 3.93
C ILE A 232 21.23 0.58 4.84
N TRP A 233 20.33 1.44 5.32
CA TRP A 233 19.20 1.00 6.14
C TRP A 233 18.21 0.14 5.34
N GLY A 234 17.94 0.50 4.08
CA GLY A 234 17.08 -0.30 3.21
C GLY A 234 17.68 -1.67 2.94
N ALA A 235 18.98 -1.71 2.62
CA ALA A 235 19.72 -2.95 2.45
C ALA A 235 19.75 -3.79 3.74
N SER A 236 19.98 -3.17 4.90
CA SER A 236 19.97 -3.88 6.18
C SER A 236 18.59 -4.41 6.54
N THR A 237 17.51 -3.70 6.20
CA THR A 237 16.13 -4.18 6.38
C THR A 237 15.84 -5.41 5.53
N VAL A 238 16.35 -5.45 4.28
CA VAL A 238 16.24 -6.64 3.41
C VAL A 238 17.02 -7.80 4.02
N VAL A 239 18.26 -7.58 4.45
CA VAL A 239 19.07 -8.63 5.10
C VAL A 239 18.39 -9.14 6.37
N LEU A 240 17.91 -8.25 7.24
CA LEU A 240 17.18 -8.60 8.45
C LEU A 240 15.89 -9.35 8.16
N SER A 241 15.21 -9.08 7.04
CA SER A 241 14.01 -9.83 6.64
C SER A 241 14.29 -11.31 6.38
N PHE A 242 15.47 -11.64 5.84
CA PHE A 242 15.91 -13.03 5.64
C PHE A 242 16.42 -13.68 6.94
N LEU A 243 16.82 -12.89 7.93
CA LEU A 243 17.28 -13.41 9.23
C LEU A 243 16.14 -13.54 10.25
N ASP A 244 15.04 -12.80 10.09
CA ASP A 244 13.93 -12.73 11.04
C ASP A 244 13.38 -14.12 11.39
N TRP A 245 12.89 -14.87 10.41
CA TRP A 245 12.26 -16.16 10.67
C TRP A 245 13.27 -17.23 11.16
N PRO A 246 14.47 -17.39 10.57
CA PRO A 246 15.48 -18.28 11.13
C PRO A 246 15.82 -17.96 12.59
N LEU A 247 15.99 -16.68 12.93
CA LEU A 247 16.27 -16.26 14.31
C LEU A 247 15.11 -16.57 15.25
N ARG A 248 13.87 -16.32 14.83
CA ARG A 248 12.66 -16.66 15.63
C ARG A 248 12.49 -18.16 15.82
N ARG A 249 12.87 -18.97 14.83
CA ARG A 249 12.86 -20.43 14.94
C ARG A 249 13.92 -20.93 15.92
N LEU A 250 15.12 -20.33 15.91
CA LEU A 250 16.25 -20.72 16.77
C LEU A 250 16.08 -20.26 18.22
N LEU A 251 15.66 -19.01 18.43
CA LEU A 251 15.53 -18.39 19.76
C LEU A 251 14.16 -18.67 20.41
N GLY A 252 13.28 -19.42 19.73
CA GLY A 252 11.89 -19.63 20.09
C GLY A 252 11.02 -18.38 19.83
N ASN A 253 9.70 -18.59 19.75
CA ASN A 253 8.68 -17.55 19.56
C ASN A 253 8.52 -16.58 20.77
N GLY A 254 9.59 -16.36 21.54
CA GLY A 254 9.65 -15.46 22.69
C GLY A 254 9.52 -13.98 22.29
N LEU A 255 10.42 -13.13 22.77
CA LEU A 255 10.28 -11.67 22.62
C LEU A 255 10.21 -11.20 21.16
N MET A 256 10.84 -11.93 20.24
CA MET A 256 10.85 -11.66 18.79
C MET A 256 9.63 -12.23 18.05
N GLY A 257 8.91 -13.20 18.61
CA GLY A 257 7.73 -13.80 17.95
C GLY A 257 6.43 -13.04 18.14
N ARG A 258 6.40 -11.97 18.95
CA ARG A 258 5.16 -11.27 19.31
C ARG A 258 4.84 -10.14 18.35
N THR A 259 3.56 -9.98 18.05
CA THR A 259 3.04 -8.75 17.45
C THR A 259 2.98 -7.68 18.52
N LYS A 260 3.43 -6.46 18.20
CA LYS A 260 3.44 -5.33 19.14
C LYS A 260 3.05 -4.05 18.44
N LEU A 261 2.46 -3.13 19.20
CA LEU A 261 2.34 -1.75 18.81
C LEU A 261 3.74 -1.13 18.66
N CYS A 262 4.01 -0.53 17.52
CA CYS A 262 5.28 0.12 17.24
C CYS A 262 5.07 1.43 16.48
N ARG A 263 6.14 2.22 16.36
CA ARG A 263 6.10 3.45 15.58
C ARG A 263 6.28 3.09 14.10
N PRO A 264 5.40 3.52 13.18
CA PRO A 264 5.67 3.51 11.75
C PRO A 264 6.79 4.52 11.44
N GLY A 265 7.17 4.67 10.17
CA GLY A 265 8.06 5.78 9.78
C GLY A 265 7.42 7.14 10.10
N SER A 266 8.20 8.16 10.48
CA SER A 266 7.68 9.48 10.86
C SER A 266 6.91 10.16 9.76
N HIS A 267 7.32 9.98 8.51
CA HIS A 267 6.59 10.46 7.34
C HIS A 267 5.19 9.85 7.22
N ALA A 268 4.93 8.70 7.84
CA ALA A 268 3.59 8.13 7.89
C ALA A 268 2.64 8.94 8.78
N TYR A 269 3.15 9.82 9.64
CA TYR A 269 2.34 10.75 10.43
C TYR A 269 2.05 12.09 9.76
N ASP A 270 2.60 12.33 8.57
CA ASP A 270 2.31 13.52 7.78
C ASP A 270 0.81 13.63 7.51
N ALA A 271 0.13 14.48 8.29
CA ALA A 271 -1.33 14.61 8.24
C ALA A 271 -1.79 15.24 6.93
N ASP A 272 -1.01 16.18 6.39
CA ASP A 272 -1.34 16.90 5.16
C ASP A 272 -1.25 15.96 3.96
N MET A 273 -0.15 15.22 3.83
CA MET A 273 -0.01 14.23 2.77
C MET A 273 -1.02 13.08 2.92
N SER A 274 -1.31 12.67 4.16
CA SER A 274 -2.31 11.64 4.45
C SER A 274 -3.71 12.08 4.00
N ALA A 275 -4.08 13.33 4.24
CA ALA A 275 -5.33 13.93 3.77
C ALA A 275 -5.37 14.04 2.23
N GLN A 276 -4.28 14.49 1.60
CA GLN A 276 -4.19 14.56 0.13
C GLN A 276 -4.34 13.19 -0.53
N VAL A 277 -3.70 12.14 0.01
CA VAL A 277 -3.86 10.76 -0.48
C VAL A 277 -5.30 10.31 -0.33
N TRP A 278 -5.95 10.62 0.79
CA TRP A 278 -7.35 10.29 1.00
C TRP A 278 -8.29 10.98 -0.01
N GLU A 279 -8.08 12.27 -0.26
CA GLU A 279 -8.87 13.06 -1.22
C GLU A 279 -8.67 12.56 -2.65
N ALA A 280 -7.42 12.31 -3.05
CA ALA A 280 -7.12 11.71 -4.34
C ALA A 280 -7.78 10.33 -4.46
N SER A 281 -7.69 9.47 -3.45
CA SER A 281 -8.36 8.17 -3.47
C SER A 281 -9.88 8.29 -3.60
N ALA A 282 -10.50 9.29 -2.97
CA ALA A 282 -11.93 9.55 -3.11
C ALA A 282 -12.31 9.95 -4.55
N GLU A 283 -11.53 10.86 -5.14
CA GLU A 283 -11.68 11.32 -6.53
C GLU A 283 -11.60 10.14 -7.50
N PHE A 284 -10.55 9.31 -7.42
CA PHE A 284 -10.36 8.17 -8.31
C PHE A 284 -11.36 7.02 -8.06
N ALA A 285 -11.85 6.86 -6.82
CA ALA A 285 -12.86 5.85 -6.50
C ALA A 285 -14.30 6.30 -6.84
N GLY A 286 -14.51 7.59 -7.12
CA GLY A 286 -15.86 8.14 -7.32
C GLY A 286 -16.72 8.10 -6.05
N VAL A 287 -16.12 8.15 -4.87
CA VAL A 287 -16.83 8.21 -3.58
C VAL A 287 -16.73 9.62 -2.99
N PRO A 288 -17.64 10.02 -2.08
CA PRO A 288 -17.54 11.33 -1.45
C PRO A 288 -16.20 11.52 -0.74
N VAL A 289 -15.69 12.76 -0.75
CA VAL A 289 -14.41 13.10 -0.10
C VAL A 289 -14.47 12.90 1.42
N GLN A 290 -15.62 13.21 2.02
CA GLN A 290 -15.85 13.03 3.45
C GLN A 290 -16.58 11.73 3.73
N PRO A 291 -16.36 11.10 4.90
CA PRO A 291 -17.09 9.89 5.26
C PRO A 291 -18.60 9.98 5.14
N LEU A 292 -19.24 8.89 4.70
CA LEU A 292 -20.67 8.79 4.37
C LEU A 292 -21.61 8.86 5.59
N VAL A 293 -21.10 9.32 6.72
CA VAL A 293 -21.51 8.86 8.03
C VAL A 293 -22.80 9.42 8.58
#